data_AF-A0A2H6NIF7-F1
#
_entry.id   AF-A0A2H6NIF7-F1
#
_cell.length_a   1.000
_cell.length_b   1.000
_cell.length_c   1.000
_cell.angle_alpha   90.00
_cell.angle_beta   90.00
_cell.angle_gamma   90.00
#
_symmetry.space_group_name_H-M   'P 1'
#
loop_
_entity.id
_entity.type
_entity.pdbx_description
1 polymer ?
#
loop_
_entity_poly.entity_id
_entity_poly.type
_entity_poly.pdbx_seq_one_letter_code
_entity_poly.pdbx_strand_id
1 'polypeptide(L)'
;VALSLFAKMKKCEKEPGNLKECSPWMSEFKPEFLRTELEIPGQYDGKGKPLPEYHAKISGFDERIKVMQSIRKPKRIVIRGNDEREYPFLVERRRRPQARPTH
;
A
#
# COMPACT_ATOMS: atom_id res chain seq x y z
N VAL A 1 -15.01 32.49 -2.18
CA VAL A 1 -14.97 31.50 -3.28
C VAL A 1 -13.93 30.39 -3.06
N ALA A 2 -12.69 30.69 -2.64
CA ALA A 2 -11.68 29.65 -2.38
C ALA A 2 -12.05 28.65 -1.26
N LEU A 3 -12.69 29.12 -0.17
CA LEU A 3 -13.11 28.27 0.95
C LEU A 3 -14.14 27.20 0.55
N SER A 4 -15.06 27.50 -0.37
CA SER A 4 -16.05 26.54 -0.83
C SER A 4 -15.43 25.47 -1.74
N LEU A 5 -14.41 25.83 -2.53
CA LEU A 5 -13.63 24.88 -3.32
C LEU A 5 -12.83 23.93 -2.41
N PHE A 6 -12.18 24.47 -1.37
CA PHE A 6 -11.46 23.68 -0.36
C PHE A 6 -12.39 22.73 0.43
N ALA A 7 -13.59 23.18 0.78
CA ALA A 7 -14.60 22.34 1.43
C ALA A 7 -15.10 21.22 0.50
N LYS A 8 -15.27 21.51 -0.80
CA LYS A 8 -15.67 20.53 -1.82
C LYS A 8 -14.56 19.51 -2.10
N MET A 9 -13.29 19.92 -2.03
CA MET A 9 -12.12 19.04 -2.12
C MET A 9 -11.95 18.15 -0.88
N LYS A 10 -12.26 18.63 0.33
CA LYS A 10 -12.27 17.81 1.55
C LYS A 10 -13.36 16.72 1.54
N LYS A 11 -14.45 16.92 0.82
CA LYS A 11 -15.58 15.97 0.76
C LYS A 11 -15.23 14.65 0.06
N CYS A 12 -14.11 14.58 -0.66
CA CYS A 12 -13.61 13.34 -1.29
C CYS A 12 -12.70 12.49 -0.40
N GLU A 13 -12.38 12.92 0.83
CA GLU A 13 -11.67 12.08 1.81
C GLU A 13 -12.65 11.28 2.66
N LYS A 14 -13.44 10.39 2.04
CA LYS A 14 -14.06 9.33 2.83
C LYS A 14 -12.94 8.38 3.25
N GLU A 15 -12.90 8.05 4.54
CA GLU A 15 -12.07 6.94 5.03
C GLU A 15 -12.46 5.70 4.21
N PRO A 16 -11.54 5.11 3.42
CA PRO A 16 -11.88 3.96 2.60
C PRO A 16 -12.32 2.83 3.53
N GLY A 17 -13.51 2.30 3.30
CA GLY A 17 -14.07 1.22 4.13
C GLY A 17 -13.39 -0.12 3.86
N ASN A 18 -12.93 -0.34 2.64
CA ASN A 18 -12.35 -1.61 2.17
C ASN A 18 -11.18 -1.36 1.17
N LEU A 19 -10.24 -2.29 1.11
CA LEU A 19 -9.15 -2.35 0.13
C LEU A 19 -9.64 -2.21 -1.32
N LYS A 20 -10.79 -2.81 -1.66
CA LYS A 20 -11.37 -2.72 -3.01
C LYS A 20 -11.62 -1.28 -3.48
N GLU A 21 -11.99 -0.39 -2.57
CA GLU A 21 -12.21 1.03 -2.86
C GLU A 21 -10.91 1.77 -3.19
N CYS A 22 -9.79 1.28 -2.65
CA CYS A 22 -8.47 1.84 -2.91
C CYS A 22 -7.81 1.22 -4.16
N SER A 23 -7.92 -0.10 -4.31
CA SER A 23 -7.29 -0.87 -5.38
C SER A 23 -8.05 -2.18 -5.62
N PRO A 24 -8.91 -2.23 -6.66
CA PRO A 24 -9.59 -3.45 -7.05
C PRO A 24 -8.61 -4.59 -7.35
N TRP A 25 -7.46 -4.27 -7.98
CA TRP A 25 -6.44 -5.26 -8.31
C TRP A 25 -5.85 -5.97 -7.09
N MET A 26 -5.60 -5.24 -6.00
CA MET A 26 -5.09 -5.85 -4.77
C MET A 26 -6.15 -6.71 -4.08
N SER A 27 -7.42 -6.29 -4.14
CA SER A 27 -8.53 -7.03 -3.54
C SER A 27 -8.84 -8.33 -4.30
N GLU A 28 -8.65 -8.34 -5.61
CA GLU A 28 -8.92 -9.49 -6.49
C GLU A 28 -7.62 -10.25 -6.83
N PHE A 29 -6.54 -9.95 -6.12
CA PHE A 29 -5.24 -10.56 -6.32
C PHE A 29 -5.31 -12.06 -6.07
N LYS A 30 -4.85 -12.82 -7.06
CA LYS A 30 -4.81 -14.27 -7.07
C LYS A 30 -3.49 -14.72 -7.70
N PRO A 31 -2.61 -15.39 -6.95
CA PRO A 31 -1.28 -15.75 -7.44
C PRO A 31 -1.35 -16.70 -8.65
N GLU A 32 -2.42 -17.47 -8.80
CA GLU A 32 -2.60 -18.45 -9.88
C GLU A 32 -2.70 -17.81 -11.27
N PHE A 33 -3.13 -16.54 -11.34
CA PHE A 33 -3.24 -15.81 -12.60
C PHE A 33 -1.95 -15.07 -13.00
N LEU A 34 -0.96 -15.06 -12.12
CA LEU A 34 0.33 -14.44 -12.38
C LEU A 34 1.31 -15.48 -12.92
N ARG A 35 1.96 -15.14 -14.04
CA ARG A 35 3.07 -15.95 -14.59
C ARG A 35 4.31 -15.94 -13.69
N THR A 36 4.40 -14.97 -12.78
CA THR A 36 5.54 -14.73 -11.91
C THR A 36 5.04 -14.48 -10.51
N GLU A 37 5.58 -15.22 -9.55
CA GLU A 37 5.24 -15.04 -8.14
C GLU A 37 5.78 -13.71 -7.63
N LEU A 38 4.98 -13.00 -6.83
CA LEU A 38 5.41 -11.75 -6.20
C LEU A 38 5.97 -12.05 -4.81
N GLU A 39 7.15 -11.53 -4.49
CA GLU A 39 7.76 -11.66 -3.16
C GLU A 39 7.25 -10.58 -2.20
N ILE A 40 7.22 -10.91 -0.90
CA ILE A 40 7.00 -9.92 0.15
C ILE A 40 8.19 -8.94 0.16
N PRO A 41 7.96 -7.61 0.09
CA PRO A 41 9.05 -6.63 0.06
C PRO A 41 9.91 -6.63 1.33
N GLY A 42 11.18 -6.25 1.19
CA GLY A 42 12.08 -6.02 2.33
C GLY A 42 12.88 -7.24 2.81
N GLN A 43 12.89 -8.34 2.05
CA GLN A 43 13.60 -9.58 2.43
C GLN A 43 15.09 -9.62 2.06
N TYR A 44 15.55 -8.70 1.19
CA TYR A 44 16.95 -8.64 0.78
C TYR A 44 17.75 -7.76 1.73
N ASP A 45 18.71 -8.34 2.45
CA ASP A 45 19.55 -7.63 3.44
C ASP A 45 20.85 -7.06 2.85
N GLY A 46 21.22 -7.48 1.64
CA GLY A 46 22.45 -7.07 0.94
C GLY A 46 23.74 -7.60 1.56
N LYS A 47 23.68 -8.51 2.54
CA LYS A 47 24.87 -9.03 3.26
C LYS A 47 25.46 -10.28 2.61
N GLY A 48 24.75 -10.89 1.68
CA GLY A 48 25.18 -12.10 0.98
C GLY A 48 24.30 -12.40 -0.22
N LYS A 49 24.58 -13.53 -0.89
CA LYS A 49 23.74 -14.01 -1.98
C LYS A 49 22.37 -14.40 -1.41
N PRO A 50 21.26 -13.78 -1.85
CA PRO A 50 19.92 -14.13 -1.39
C PRO A 50 19.54 -15.53 -1.88
N LEU A 51 18.56 -16.14 -1.21
CA LEU A 51 17.94 -17.41 -1.60
C LEU A 51 16.45 -17.20 -1.90
N PRO A 52 16.10 -16.73 -3.12
CA PRO A 52 14.73 -16.35 -3.48
C PRO A 52 13.69 -17.46 -3.33
N GLU A 53 14.11 -18.72 -3.45
CA GLU A 53 13.26 -19.91 -3.29
C GLU A 53 12.63 -20.00 -1.89
N TYR A 54 13.31 -19.47 -0.87
CA TYR A 54 12.82 -19.44 0.51
C TYR A 54 12.19 -18.11 0.91
N HIS A 55 12.13 -17.14 0.00
CA HIS A 55 11.48 -15.85 0.29
C HIS A 55 9.97 -16.05 0.41
N ALA A 56 9.38 -15.36 1.39
CA ALA A 56 7.95 -15.29 1.52
C ALA A 56 7.36 -14.63 0.26
N LYS A 57 6.33 -15.26 -0.32
CA LYS A 57 5.62 -14.80 -1.50
C LYS A 57 4.24 -14.28 -1.10
N ILE A 58 3.71 -13.34 -1.86
CA ILE A 58 2.38 -12.77 -1.64
C ILE A 58 1.34 -13.83 -2.04
N SER A 59 0.59 -14.33 -1.07
CA SER A 59 -0.58 -15.19 -1.29
C SER A 59 -1.86 -14.37 -1.47
N GLY A 60 -1.93 -13.18 -0.86
CA GLY A 60 -3.10 -12.31 -0.94
C GLY A 60 -2.95 -11.03 -0.13
N PHE A 61 -4.02 -10.25 -0.09
CA PHE A 61 -4.11 -9.03 0.73
C PHE A 61 -5.33 -9.11 1.65
N ASP A 62 -5.22 -8.55 2.85
CA ASP A 62 -6.38 -8.36 3.71
C ASP A 62 -7.27 -7.22 3.17
N GLU A 63 -8.58 -7.45 3.09
CA GLU A 63 -9.56 -6.44 2.70
C GLU A 63 -9.60 -5.25 3.66
N ARG A 64 -9.20 -5.47 4.92
CA ARG A 64 -9.23 -4.46 5.97
C ARG A 64 -8.09 -3.46 5.81
N ILE A 65 -8.42 -2.19 5.57
CA ILE A 65 -7.47 -1.07 5.65
C ILE A 65 -7.66 -0.36 6.99
N LYS A 66 -6.54 0.00 7.64
CA LYS A 66 -6.56 0.90 8.79
C LYS A 66 -5.90 2.22 8.43
N VAL A 67 -6.66 3.31 8.49
CA VAL A 67 -6.08 4.65 8.41
C VAL A 67 -5.43 5.00 9.74
N MET A 68 -4.18 5.45 9.70
CA MET A 68 -3.42 5.81 10.89
C MET A 68 -3.72 7.26 11.30
N GLN A 69 -3.74 7.50 12.61
CA GLN A 69 -3.90 8.84 13.18
C GLN A 69 -2.59 9.63 13.06
N SER A 70 -2.34 10.20 11.90
CA SER A 70 -1.19 11.07 11.63
C SER A 70 -1.59 12.21 10.69
N ILE A 71 -0.78 13.28 10.63
CA ILE A 71 -1.02 14.47 9.80
C ILE A 71 -1.34 14.10 8.36
N ARG A 72 -0.65 13.08 7.83
CA ARG A 72 -0.79 12.63 6.44
C ARG A 72 -1.73 11.44 6.26
N LYS A 73 -2.29 10.92 7.35
CA LYS A 73 -3.22 9.77 7.35
C LYS A 73 -2.74 8.59 6.49
N PRO A 74 -1.54 8.04 6.73
CA PRO A 74 -1.09 6.87 5.98
C PRO A 74 -2.02 5.69 6.19
N LYS A 75 -2.08 4.81 5.18
CA LYS A 75 -2.92 3.61 5.20
C LYS A 75 -2.07 2.40 5.56
N ARG A 76 -2.44 1.70 6.62
CA ARG A 76 -1.88 0.40 6.95
C ARG A 76 -2.66 -0.68 6.19
N ILE A 77 -1.95 -1.41 5.34
CA ILE A 77 -2.43 -2.61 4.66
C ILE A 77 -1.78 -3.84 5.29
N VAL A 78 -2.36 -5.01 5.08
CA VAL A 78 -1.77 -6.30 5.50
C VAL A 78 -1.65 -7.19 4.27
N ILE A 79 -0.44 -7.67 4.02
CA ILE A 79 -0.13 -8.63 2.96
C ILE A 79 -0.06 -10.01 3.60
N ARG A 80 -0.72 -11.00 3.01
CA ARG A 80 -0.66 -12.40 3.44
C ARG A 80 0.45 -13.09 2.68
N GLY A 81 1.33 -13.78 3.41
CA GLY A 81 2.40 -14.59 2.85
C GLY A 81 1.92 -16.00 2.51
N ASN A 82 2.68 -16.70 1.69
CA ASN A 82 2.53 -18.15 1.45
C ASN A 82 3.04 -19.01 2.63
N ASP A 83 3.69 -18.39 3.61
CA ASP A 83 4.18 -18.95 4.86
C ASP A 83 3.17 -18.84 6.01
N GLU A 84 1.91 -18.54 5.69
CA GLU A 84 0.80 -18.31 6.63
C GLU A 84 1.01 -17.13 7.58
N ARG A 85 1.96 -16.23 7.27
CA ARG A 85 2.21 -15.02 8.06
C ARG A 85 1.55 -13.80 7.46
N GLU A 86 1.22 -12.86 8.34
CA GLU A 86 0.69 -11.55 7.97
C GLU A 86 1.77 -10.47 8.08
N TYR A 87 1.90 -9.67 7.03
CA TYR A 87 2.91 -8.64 6.90
C TYR A 87 2.24 -7.25 6.82
N PRO A 88 2.21 -6.49 7.93
CA PRO A 88 1.64 -5.15 7.92
C PRO A 88 2.59 -4.16 7.25
N PHE A 89 2.09 -3.40 6.27
CA PHE A 89 2.83 -2.33 5.59
C PHE A 89 2.11 -1.00 5.71
N LEU A 90 2.91 0.07 5.82
CA LEU A 90 2.42 1.44 5.84
C LEU A 90 2.58 2.07 4.45
N VAL A 91 1.47 2.43 3.82
CA VAL A 91 1.43 3.08 2.51
C VAL A 91 1.20 4.57 2.70
N GLU A 92 2.19 5.36 2.27
CA GLU A 92 2.17 6.82 2.31
C GLU A 92 2.17 7.38 0.89
N ARG A 93 1.24 8.30 0.59
CA ARG A 93 1.20 8.98 -0.71
C ARG A 93 2.22 10.12 -0.74
N ARG A 94 3.31 9.95 -1.48
CA ARG A 94 4.23 11.08 -1.73
C ARG A 94 3.52 12.15 -2.57
N ARG A 95 3.46 13.38 -2.05
CA ARG A 95 3.17 14.56 -2.90
C ARG A 95 4.43 14.88 -3.69
N ARG A 96 4.28 15.21 -4.98
CA ARG A 96 5.36 15.85 -5.73
C ARG A 96 5.83 17.08 -4.93
N PRO A 97 7.15 17.28 -4.73
CA PRO A 97 7.62 18.55 -4.19
C PRO A 97 7.14 19.66 -5.13
N GLN A 98 6.48 20.69 -4.60
CA GLN A 98 6.29 21.92 -5.36
C GLN A 98 7.69 22.43 -5.69
N ALA A 99 7.97 22.64 -6.98
CA ALA A 99 9.21 23.28 -7.40
C ALA A 99 9.32 24.61 -6.65
N ARG A 100 10.40 24.78 -5.87
CA ARG A 100 10.70 26.09 -5.29
C ARG A 100 11.03 27.01 -6.46
N PRO A 101 10.42 28.20 -6.58
CA PRO A 101 10.88 29.17 -7.54
C PRO A 101 12.34 29.50 -7.21
N THR A 102 13.24 29.27 -8.16
CA THR A 102 14.60 29.79 -8.11
C THR A 102 14.49 31.30 -8.29
N HIS A 103 14.99 32.06 -7.31
CA HIS A 103 15.19 33.50 -7.40
C HIS A 103 16.30 33.83 -8.40
#